data_AF-A0A963EXI0-F1
#
_entry.id   AF-A0A963EXI0-F1
#
_cell.length_a   1.000
_cell.length_b   1.000
_cell.length_c   1.000
_cell.angle_alpha   90.00
_cell.angle_beta   90.00
_cell.angle_gamma   90.00
#
_symmetry.space_group_name_H-M   'P 1'
#
loop_
_entity.id
_entity.type
_entity.pdbx_description
1 polymer ?
#
loop_
_entity_poly.entity_id
_entity_poly.type
_entity_poly.pdbx_seq_one_letter_code
_entity_poly.pdbx_strand_id
1 'polypeptide(L)'
;LQDLIEIPNLSSRANRFYLYLVQRYLFGLAGARSPVTASGEVAWFVVYGFAAFCYRVLILVVIVLSLVEHYLFIGIILGLWAITLQLLLPIIRAVRYLITGPALAGRRIRAAAFSVLPLTALAAGLLFFPVALTTHAEGVVWVSDQARLYAGSDGFVSELLVEPGERLQPGMPVLRMQAPELATRVTVLEAKLRELTLRAAAERLSNRVASAIIREEIATVSAELTRLREQANSLLITSKTAGTLVVPEVQRLQGRYLRQGELVGYLVSPGGMIVRAVVPQDDIGLLRRQVERVELRLAEHLGEVVESSVVRQTPAGSTLLPSRALGAAGGGAIAVKPAEHGGLTAAEKVFQVDLTLPKEVPISGIGQRAYVRFEHGAEPLALQWIRSGRQLLLSRLAF
;
A
#
# COMPACT_ATOMS: atom_id res chain seq x y z
N LEU A 1 24.31 41.16 2.85
CA LEU A 1 25.55 40.39 2.56
C LEU A 1 26.53 41.19 1.71
N GLN A 2 26.09 41.84 0.61
CA GLN A 2 26.97 42.64 -0.24
C GLN A 2 27.62 43.83 0.50
N ASP A 3 26.85 44.55 1.33
CA ASP A 3 27.38 45.65 2.16
C ASP A 3 28.29 45.18 3.31
N LEU A 4 28.16 43.92 3.74
CA LEU A 4 28.96 43.37 4.84
C LEU A 4 30.32 42.83 4.37
N ILE A 5 30.43 42.45 3.09
CA ILE A 5 31.62 41.82 2.50
C ILE A 5 32.34 42.81 1.55
N GLU A 6 31.78 44.00 1.31
CA GLU A 6 32.33 45.05 0.43
C GLU A 6 32.64 44.58 -1.00
N ILE A 7 32.02 43.49 -1.47
CA ILE A 7 32.17 42.98 -2.84
C ILE A 7 30.97 43.46 -3.68
N PRO A 8 31.14 44.48 -4.54
CA PRO A 8 30.06 44.93 -5.40
C PRO A 8 29.70 43.85 -6.42
N ASN A 9 28.39 43.67 -6.66
CA ASN A 9 27.86 42.73 -7.65
C ASN A 9 28.32 41.27 -7.46
N LEU A 10 28.40 40.81 -6.21
CA LEU A 10 28.79 39.44 -5.82
C LEU A 10 28.13 38.33 -6.68
N SER A 11 26.83 38.43 -6.99
CA SER A 11 26.11 37.42 -7.80
C SER A 11 26.59 37.35 -9.25
N SER A 12 26.76 38.50 -9.91
CA SER A 12 27.28 38.58 -11.28
C SER A 12 28.73 38.12 -11.36
N ARG A 13 29.57 38.51 -10.38
CA ARG A 13 30.98 38.11 -10.29
C ARG A 13 31.13 36.62 -10.00
N ALA A 14 30.34 36.06 -9.08
CA ALA A 14 30.31 34.63 -8.82
C ALA A 14 29.90 33.83 -10.06
N ASN A 15 28.83 34.23 -10.77
CA ASN A 15 28.42 33.57 -12.01
C ASN A 15 29.51 33.59 -13.08
N ARG A 16 30.23 34.72 -13.24
CA ARG A 16 31.40 34.81 -14.14
C ARG A 16 32.55 33.93 -13.68
N PHE A 17 32.73 33.75 -12.37
CA PHE A 17 33.76 32.87 -11.81
C PHE A 17 33.47 31.39 -12.10
N TYR A 18 32.22 30.92 -11.98
CA TYR A 18 31.84 29.57 -12.43
C TYR A 18 32.05 29.40 -13.94
N LEU A 19 31.67 30.40 -14.74
CA LEU A 19 31.90 30.37 -16.18
C LEU A 19 33.40 30.34 -16.53
N TYR A 20 34.24 31.05 -15.76
CA TYR A 20 35.71 30.96 -15.86
C TYR A 20 36.23 29.57 -15.49
N LEU A 21 35.75 28.97 -14.40
CA LEU A 21 36.16 27.61 -13.99
C LEU A 21 35.84 26.60 -15.09
N VAL A 22 34.64 26.69 -15.67
CA VAL A 22 34.25 25.87 -16.82
C VAL A 22 35.16 26.15 -18.03
N GLN A 23 35.44 27.41 -18.36
CA GLN A 23 36.31 27.74 -19.49
C GLN A 23 37.77 27.27 -19.31
N ARG A 24 38.33 27.41 -18.12
CA ARG A 24 39.74 27.12 -17.86
C ARG A 24 39.99 25.64 -17.59
N TYR A 25 39.18 25.01 -16.74
CA TYR A 25 39.38 23.63 -16.31
C TYR A 25 38.62 22.62 -17.19
N LEU A 26 37.39 22.94 -17.61
CA LEU A 26 36.59 22.03 -18.45
C LEU A 26 36.91 22.17 -19.94
N PHE A 27 37.08 23.41 -20.44
CA PHE A 27 37.37 23.68 -21.86
C PHE A 27 38.87 23.87 -22.17
N GLY A 28 39.73 23.92 -21.16
CA GLY A 28 41.19 24.02 -21.34
C GLY A 28 41.66 25.32 -22.00
N LEU A 29 40.89 26.40 -21.86
CA LEU A 29 41.22 27.72 -22.42
C LEU A 29 42.24 28.42 -21.50
N ALA A 30 43.53 28.26 -21.82
CA ALA A 30 44.63 28.88 -21.06
C ALA A 30 44.56 30.43 -21.04
N GLY A 31 43.90 31.05 -22.03
CA GLY A 31 43.70 32.50 -22.13
C GLY A 31 42.50 33.07 -21.34
N ALA A 32 41.74 32.24 -20.61
CA ALA A 32 40.63 32.73 -19.80
C ALA A 32 41.16 33.60 -18.64
N ARG A 33 40.64 34.82 -18.50
CA ARG A 33 41.00 35.75 -17.41
C ARG A 33 40.10 35.51 -16.20
N SER A 34 40.70 35.39 -15.02
CA SER A 34 39.96 35.23 -13.77
C SER A 34 39.25 36.54 -13.41
N PRO A 35 37.97 36.52 -13.00
CA PRO A 35 37.26 37.70 -12.50
C PRO A 35 37.58 38.04 -11.02
N VAL A 36 38.50 37.29 -10.40
CA VAL A 36 39.00 37.50 -9.04
C VAL A 36 40.00 38.65 -9.04
N THR A 37 39.78 39.64 -8.18
CA THR A 37 40.62 40.84 -8.05
C THR A 37 41.40 40.86 -6.74
N ALA A 38 40.93 40.16 -5.70
CA ALA A 38 41.59 40.10 -4.40
C ALA A 38 41.75 38.65 -3.86
N SER A 39 42.81 38.43 -3.08
CA SER A 39 43.06 37.17 -2.37
C SER A 39 41.98 36.93 -1.30
N GLY A 40 41.14 35.90 -1.49
CA GLY A 40 40.03 35.57 -0.59
C GLY A 40 38.64 35.59 -1.24
N GLU A 41 38.46 36.28 -2.38
CA GLU A 41 37.17 36.33 -3.08
C GLU A 41 36.74 34.98 -3.67
N VAL A 42 37.69 34.06 -3.90
CA VAL A 42 37.45 32.72 -4.46
C VAL A 42 36.50 31.91 -3.58
N ALA A 43 36.77 31.84 -2.27
CA ALA A 43 35.93 31.08 -1.34
C ALA A 43 34.51 31.67 -1.29
N TRP A 44 34.41 33.00 -1.27
CA TRP A 44 33.12 33.70 -1.32
C TRP A 44 32.35 33.42 -2.60
N PHE A 45 32.99 33.45 -3.78
CA PHE A 45 32.30 33.13 -5.04
C PHE A 45 31.80 31.68 -5.10
N VAL A 46 32.58 30.72 -4.60
CA VAL A 46 32.18 29.30 -4.58
C VAL A 46 31.06 29.05 -3.57
N VAL A 47 31.20 29.53 -2.34
CA VAL A 47 30.19 29.28 -1.29
C VAL A 47 28.91 30.05 -1.61
N TYR A 48 29.01 31.34 -1.94
CA TYR A 48 27.83 32.15 -2.25
C TYR A 48 27.13 31.67 -3.51
N GLY A 49 27.85 31.36 -4.60
CA GLY A 49 27.19 30.96 -5.83
C GLY A 49 26.45 29.63 -5.72
N PHE A 50 27.04 28.65 -5.03
CA PHE A 50 26.38 27.38 -4.74
C PHE A 50 25.18 27.58 -3.82
N ALA A 51 25.35 28.29 -2.69
CA ALA A 51 24.27 28.54 -1.75
C ALA A 51 23.13 29.34 -2.38
N ALA A 52 23.42 30.36 -3.19
CA ALA A 52 22.42 31.17 -3.89
C ALA A 52 21.66 30.36 -4.95
N PHE A 53 22.31 29.41 -5.62
CA PHE A 53 21.64 28.48 -6.53
C PHE A 53 20.68 27.55 -5.76
N CYS A 54 21.17 26.89 -4.70
CA CYS A 54 20.34 26.01 -3.86
C CYS A 54 19.15 26.77 -3.25
N TYR A 55 19.38 27.97 -2.72
CA TYR A 55 18.33 28.82 -2.17
C TYR A 55 17.28 29.20 -3.22
N ARG A 56 17.71 29.60 -4.43
CA ARG A 56 16.78 29.96 -5.52
C ARG A 56 15.94 28.76 -5.95
N VAL A 57 16.54 27.58 -6.11
CA VAL A 57 15.84 26.36 -6.48
C VAL A 57 14.86 25.94 -5.37
N LEU A 58 15.29 25.96 -4.11
CA LEU A 58 14.45 25.62 -2.96
C LEU A 58 13.24 26.54 -2.86
N ILE A 59 13.44 27.87 -2.92
CA ILE A 59 12.32 28.83 -2.90
C ILE A 59 11.38 28.61 -4.06
N LEU A 60 11.92 28.41 -5.27
CA LEU A 60 11.08 28.15 -6.43
C LEU A 60 10.22 26.89 -6.23
N VAL A 61 10.82 25.80 -5.77
CA VAL A 61 10.11 24.54 -5.50
C VAL A 61 9.03 24.75 -4.43
N VAL A 62 9.35 25.43 -3.34
CA VAL A 62 8.39 25.73 -2.26
C VAL A 62 7.23 26.58 -2.79
N ILE A 63 7.50 27.64 -3.55
CA ILE A 63 6.45 28.50 -4.12
C ILE A 63 5.58 27.70 -5.09
N VAL A 64 6.17 26.92 -5.99
CA VAL A 64 5.41 26.13 -6.97
C VAL A 64 4.55 25.09 -6.26
N LEU A 65 5.10 24.32 -5.31
CA LEU A 65 4.34 23.31 -4.57
C LEU A 65 3.20 23.93 -3.75
N SER A 66 3.46 25.04 -3.04
CA SER A 66 2.44 25.73 -2.25
C SER A 66 1.35 26.38 -3.11
N LEU A 67 1.72 26.92 -4.28
CA LEU A 67 0.75 27.54 -5.18
C LEU A 67 -0.10 26.50 -5.91
N VAL A 68 0.46 25.33 -6.24
CA VAL A 68 -0.29 24.22 -6.85
C VAL A 68 -1.44 23.76 -5.96
N GLU A 69 -1.29 23.81 -4.63
CA GLU A 69 -2.35 23.45 -3.67
C GLU A 69 -3.59 24.36 -3.76
N HIS A 70 -3.43 25.64 -4.13
CA HIS A 70 -4.52 26.62 -4.17
C HIS A 70 -4.94 27.00 -5.60
N TYR A 71 -3.99 27.04 -6.52
CA TYR A 71 -4.13 27.52 -7.90
C TYR A 71 -3.31 26.68 -8.88
N LEU A 72 -3.77 25.46 -9.15
CA LEU A 72 -3.09 24.48 -10.02
C LEU A 72 -2.56 25.07 -11.34
N PHE A 73 -3.42 25.78 -12.08
CA PHE A 73 -3.07 26.28 -13.42
C PHE A 73 -1.92 27.29 -13.37
N ILE A 74 -1.94 28.20 -12.38
CA ILE A 74 -0.90 29.21 -12.20
C ILE A 74 0.40 28.54 -11.74
N GLY A 75 0.31 27.55 -10.84
CA GLY A 75 1.44 26.75 -10.38
C GLY A 75 2.16 26.02 -11.52
N ILE A 76 1.41 25.38 -12.42
CA ILE A 76 1.97 24.70 -13.59
C ILE A 76 2.65 25.69 -14.55
N ILE A 77 2.01 26.84 -14.84
CA ILE A 77 2.59 27.86 -15.72
C ILE A 77 3.89 28.41 -15.14
N LEU A 78 3.91 28.76 -13.85
CA LEU A 78 5.12 29.26 -13.18
C LEU A 78 6.21 28.20 -13.09
N GLY A 79 5.85 26.94 -12.80
CA GLY A 79 6.78 25.82 -12.81
C GLY A 79 7.42 25.62 -14.18
N LEU A 80 6.61 25.59 -15.25
CA LEU A 80 7.11 25.47 -16.62
C LEU A 80 7.99 26.67 -16.98
N TRP A 81 7.54 27.89 -16.69
CA TRP A 81 8.32 29.11 -16.94
C TRP A 81 9.68 29.07 -16.23
N ALA A 82 9.70 28.66 -14.96
CA ALA A 82 10.93 28.58 -14.19
C ALA A 82 11.87 27.47 -14.66
N ILE A 83 11.35 26.29 -15.01
CA ILE A 83 12.14 25.22 -15.67
C ILE A 83 12.73 25.73 -16.98
N THR A 84 11.94 26.49 -17.76
CA THR A 84 12.39 27.03 -19.04
C THR A 84 13.54 28.02 -18.86
N LEU A 85 13.43 28.94 -17.90
CA LEU A 85 14.46 29.96 -17.63
C LEU A 85 15.70 29.41 -16.90
N GLN A 86 15.53 28.51 -15.93
CA GLN A 86 16.63 28.04 -15.09
C GLN A 86 17.33 26.79 -15.62
N LEU A 87 16.67 25.98 -16.44
CA LEU A 87 17.22 24.74 -16.96
C LEU A 87 17.41 24.78 -18.49
N LEU A 88 16.33 24.99 -19.26
CA LEU A 88 16.42 24.95 -20.73
C LEU A 88 17.34 26.04 -21.29
N LEU A 89 17.12 27.30 -20.92
CA LEU A 89 17.89 28.44 -21.45
C LEU A 89 19.41 28.34 -21.20
N PRO A 90 19.91 28.03 -20.00
CA PRO A 90 21.35 27.86 -19.79
C PRO A 90 21.92 26.65 -20.54
N ILE A 91 21.17 25.54 -20.66
CA ILE A 91 21.59 24.39 -21.47
C ILE A 91 21.68 24.78 -22.95
N ILE A 92 20.67 25.44 -23.50
CA ILE A 92 20.66 25.93 -24.89
C ILE A 92 21.81 26.89 -25.12
N ARG A 93 22.07 27.81 -24.19
CA ARG A 93 23.21 28.75 -24.27
C ARG A 93 24.55 28.02 -24.19
N ALA A 94 24.70 27.02 -23.32
CA ALA A 94 25.91 26.22 -23.21
C ALA A 94 26.16 25.41 -24.49
N VAL A 95 25.14 24.75 -25.03
CA VAL A 95 25.20 24.03 -26.31
C VAL A 95 25.52 24.98 -27.46
N ARG A 96 24.86 26.13 -27.54
CA ARG A 96 25.12 27.13 -28.58
C ARG A 96 26.54 27.70 -28.46
N TYR A 97 27.02 27.97 -27.25
CA TYR A 97 28.41 28.42 -27.01
C TYR A 97 29.43 27.36 -27.44
N LEU A 98 29.14 26.08 -27.19
CA LEU A 98 29.97 24.96 -27.62
C LEU A 98 30.05 24.83 -29.16
N ILE A 99 28.94 25.10 -29.86
CA ILE A 99 28.84 25.00 -31.33
C ILE A 99 29.37 26.26 -32.04
N THR A 100 29.07 27.47 -31.53
CA THR A 100 29.29 28.75 -32.24
C THR A 100 30.37 29.65 -31.63
N GLY A 101 31.00 29.26 -30.52
CA GLY A 101 32.00 30.07 -29.83
C GLY A 101 33.30 30.27 -30.63
N PRO A 102 33.68 31.50 -31.03
CA PRO A 102 34.92 31.76 -31.78
C PRO A 102 36.19 31.46 -30.95
N ALA A 103 36.09 31.49 -29.61
CA ALA A 103 37.19 31.17 -28.69
C ALA A 103 37.61 29.69 -28.68
N LEU A 104 36.84 28.79 -29.32
CA LEU A 104 37.10 27.34 -29.37
C LEU A 104 37.67 26.85 -30.72
N ALA A 105 37.98 27.75 -31.66
CA ALA A 105 38.59 27.38 -32.94
C ALA A 105 39.89 26.57 -32.73
N GLY A 106 39.89 25.29 -33.12
CA GLY A 106 41.04 24.37 -33.04
C GLY A 106 40.97 23.27 -31.96
N ARG A 107 40.12 23.37 -30.92
CA ARG A 107 40.00 22.33 -29.85
C ARG A 107 38.55 21.89 -29.56
N ARG A 108 37.62 22.17 -30.48
CA ARG A 108 36.17 21.93 -30.36
C ARG A 108 35.81 20.51 -29.91
N ILE A 109 36.50 19.50 -30.44
CA ILE A 109 36.23 18.08 -30.13
C ILE A 109 36.59 17.73 -28.68
N ARG A 110 37.70 18.26 -28.13
CA ARG A 110 38.08 17.97 -26.72
C ARG A 110 37.16 18.68 -25.74
N ALA A 111 36.86 19.96 -25.98
CA ALA A 111 35.96 20.72 -25.13
C ALA A 111 34.54 20.12 -25.14
N ALA A 112 34.04 19.71 -26.31
CA ALA A 112 32.76 19.01 -26.42
C ALA A 112 32.79 17.64 -25.75
N ALA A 113 33.84 16.84 -25.95
CA ALA A 113 33.96 15.54 -25.31
C ALA A 113 33.99 15.66 -23.77
N PHE A 114 34.77 16.57 -23.19
CA PHE A 114 34.86 16.69 -21.73
C PHE A 114 33.61 17.27 -21.06
N SER A 115 32.78 18.07 -21.76
CA SER A 115 31.52 18.57 -21.21
C SER A 115 30.31 17.68 -21.50
N VAL A 116 30.25 17.09 -22.69
CA VAL A 116 29.11 16.28 -23.12
C VAL A 116 29.23 14.87 -22.54
N LEU A 117 30.41 14.24 -22.58
CA LEU A 117 30.58 12.85 -22.15
C LEU A 117 30.14 12.57 -20.70
N PRO A 118 30.54 13.36 -19.66
CA PRO A 118 30.08 13.10 -18.30
C PRO A 118 28.59 13.40 -18.13
N LEU A 119 28.06 14.41 -18.82
CA LEU A 119 26.62 14.72 -18.78
C LEU A 119 25.80 13.60 -19.44
N THR A 120 26.26 13.08 -20.58
CA THR A 120 25.63 11.94 -21.26
C THR A 120 25.81 10.66 -20.48
N ALA A 121 26.95 10.44 -19.80
CA ALA A 121 27.16 9.27 -18.96
C ALA A 121 26.27 9.31 -17.72
N LEU A 122 26.10 10.48 -17.09
CA LEU A 122 25.17 10.68 -15.98
C LEU A 122 23.71 10.50 -16.43
N ALA A 123 23.32 11.11 -17.55
CA ALA A 123 21.98 10.95 -18.11
C ALA A 123 21.71 9.49 -18.50
N ALA A 124 22.68 8.81 -19.13
CA ALA A 124 22.58 7.39 -19.45
C ALA A 124 22.53 6.52 -18.19
N GLY A 125 23.29 6.85 -17.15
CA GLY A 125 23.18 6.20 -15.84
C GLY A 125 21.78 6.33 -15.25
N LEU A 126 21.21 7.54 -15.22
CA LEU A 126 19.86 7.77 -14.69
C LEU A 126 18.75 7.10 -15.53
N LEU A 127 18.93 7.03 -16.85
CA LEU A 127 17.94 6.49 -17.79
C LEU A 127 18.02 4.97 -17.99
N PHE A 128 19.21 4.38 -17.88
CA PHE A 128 19.43 2.98 -18.23
C PHE A 128 19.97 2.13 -17.09
N PHE A 129 20.54 2.70 -16.02
CA PHE A 129 21.04 1.90 -14.91
C PHE A 129 19.87 1.35 -14.08
N PRO A 130 19.65 0.03 -14.07
CA PRO A 130 18.51 -0.57 -13.40
C PRO A 130 18.78 -0.59 -11.90
N VAL A 131 17.92 0.07 -11.13
CA VAL A 131 17.97 0.06 -9.66
C VAL A 131 16.81 -0.79 -9.14
N ALA A 132 17.05 -1.54 -8.07
CA ALA A 132 16.02 -2.37 -7.44
C ALA A 132 14.81 -1.49 -7.04
N LEU A 133 13.62 -1.91 -7.47
CA LEU A 133 12.35 -1.28 -7.11
C LEU A 133 11.74 -2.06 -5.95
N THR A 134 11.72 -1.45 -4.76
CA THR A 134 11.22 -2.09 -3.55
C THR A 134 10.10 -1.28 -2.89
N THR A 135 9.05 -1.97 -2.46
CA THR A 135 8.00 -1.39 -1.61
C THR A 135 8.17 -1.89 -0.19
N HIS A 136 8.14 -0.97 0.77
CA HIS A 136 8.20 -1.30 2.20
C HIS A 136 6.80 -1.22 2.81
N ALA A 137 6.45 -2.20 3.62
CA ALA A 137 5.19 -2.24 4.33
C ALA A 137 5.39 -2.75 5.75
N GLU A 138 4.51 -2.33 6.65
CA GLU A 138 4.43 -2.88 7.99
C GLU A 138 3.25 -3.84 8.09
N GLY A 139 3.45 -4.93 8.82
CA GLY A 139 2.44 -5.94 9.05
C GLY A 139 2.41 -6.41 10.50
N VAL A 140 1.38 -7.20 10.81
CA VAL A 140 1.28 -7.88 12.10
C VAL A 140 1.08 -9.37 11.89
N VAL A 141 1.68 -10.17 12.77
CA VAL A 141 1.40 -11.61 12.86
C VAL A 141 -0.05 -11.77 13.28
N TRP A 142 -0.83 -12.47 12.47
CA TRP A 142 -2.26 -12.62 12.63
C TRP A 142 -2.72 -14.05 12.33
N VAL A 143 -3.89 -14.41 12.82
CA VAL A 143 -4.54 -15.68 12.47
C VAL A 143 -5.16 -15.58 11.08
N SER A 144 -5.03 -16.64 10.29
CA SER A 144 -5.69 -16.73 8.98
C SER A 144 -7.20 -16.57 9.12
N ASP A 145 -7.88 -16.08 8.08
CA ASP A 145 -9.34 -15.91 8.14
C ASP A 145 -10.09 -17.26 8.29
N GLN A 146 -9.48 -18.38 7.89
CA GLN A 146 -10.02 -19.72 8.09
C GLN A 146 -9.95 -20.20 9.54
N ALA A 147 -9.07 -19.61 10.34
CA ALA A 147 -8.96 -19.84 11.78
C ALA A 147 -9.99 -19.02 12.58
N ARG A 148 -10.79 -18.17 11.94
CA ARG A 148 -11.86 -17.42 12.63
C ARG A 148 -13.15 -18.24 12.63
N LEU A 149 -13.76 -18.36 13.80
CA LEU A 149 -15.06 -19.00 13.99
C LEU A 149 -16.15 -17.94 13.92
N TYR A 150 -17.02 -18.06 12.93
CA TYR A 150 -18.17 -17.18 12.74
C TYR A 150 -19.48 -17.95 12.94
N ALA A 151 -20.50 -17.26 13.42
CA ALA A 151 -21.86 -17.81 13.48
C ALA A 151 -22.38 -18.06 12.05
N GLY A 152 -22.82 -19.29 11.78
CA GLY A 152 -23.32 -19.71 10.47
C GLY A 152 -24.74 -19.21 10.16
N SER A 153 -25.54 -19.02 11.20
CA SER A 153 -26.91 -18.48 11.15
C SER A 153 -27.23 -17.70 12.43
N ASP A 154 -28.36 -17.00 12.41
CA ASP A 154 -28.90 -16.30 13.57
C ASP A 154 -29.43 -17.28 14.62
N GLY A 155 -29.10 -17.07 15.89
CA GLY A 155 -29.61 -17.91 16.97
C GLY A 155 -29.02 -17.63 18.34
N PHE A 156 -29.53 -18.32 19.36
CA PHE A 156 -29.01 -18.26 20.72
C PHE A 156 -27.98 -19.36 20.94
N VAL A 157 -26.86 -19.05 21.58
CA VAL A 157 -25.88 -20.05 22.00
C VAL A 157 -26.51 -20.94 23.07
N SER A 158 -26.66 -22.24 22.80
CA SER A 158 -27.20 -23.19 23.79
C SER A 158 -26.09 -23.73 24.69
N GLU A 159 -25.01 -24.23 24.09
CA GLU A 159 -23.89 -24.85 24.78
C GLU A 159 -22.59 -24.69 24.00
N LEU A 160 -21.49 -24.59 24.74
CA LEU A 160 -20.13 -24.70 24.22
C LEU A 160 -19.70 -26.16 24.38
N LEU A 161 -19.36 -26.82 23.28
CA LEU A 161 -19.07 -28.26 23.25
C LEU A 161 -17.60 -28.57 23.61
N VAL A 162 -16.76 -27.54 23.66
CA VAL A 162 -15.30 -27.63 23.77
C VAL A 162 -14.81 -26.55 24.73
N GLU A 163 -13.90 -26.88 25.63
CA GLU A 163 -13.34 -25.88 26.54
C GLU A 163 -12.33 -24.95 25.84
N PRO A 164 -12.30 -23.64 26.17
CA PRO A 164 -11.27 -22.72 25.69
C PRO A 164 -9.88 -23.23 26.08
N GLY A 165 -8.95 -23.24 25.13
CA GLY A 165 -7.61 -23.80 25.29
C GLY A 165 -7.47 -25.25 24.81
N GLU A 166 -8.55 -25.92 24.44
CA GLU A 166 -8.49 -27.26 23.85
C GLU A 166 -8.05 -27.21 22.37
N ARG A 167 -7.36 -28.28 21.94
CA ARG A 167 -6.85 -28.42 20.58
C ARG A 167 -7.87 -29.14 19.71
N LEU A 168 -8.33 -28.46 18.66
CA LEU A 168 -9.34 -28.95 17.75
C LEU A 168 -8.72 -29.44 16.44
N GLN A 169 -9.36 -30.46 15.86
CA GLN A 169 -9.12 -30.92 14.49
C GLN A 169 -10.20 -30.37 13.55
N PRO A 170 -9.98 -30.30 12.23
CA PRO A 170 -10.99 -29.85 11.28
C PRO A 170 -12.26 -30.73 11.35
N GLY A 171 -13.43 -30.10 11.35
CA GLY A 171 -14.73 -30.75 11.43
C GLY A 171 -15.26 -31.00 12.84
N MET A 172 -14.46 -30.76 13.88
CA MET A 172 -14.92 -30.91 15.27
C MET A 172 -15.94 -29.81 15.62
N PRO A 173 -17.06 -30.17 16.26
CA PRO A 173 -18.08 -29.20 16.67
C PRO A 173 -17.57 -28.41 17.88
N VAL A 174 -17.69 -27.08 17.80
CA VAL A 174 -17.19 -26.15 18.83
C VAL A 174 -18.33 -25.60 19.67
N LEU A 175 -19.40 -25.18 19.00
CA LEU A 175 -20.52 -24.50 19.64
C LEU A 175 -21.83 -24.89 18.97
N ARG A 176 -22.85 -25.09 19.79
CA ARG A 176 -24.22 -25.33 19.34
C ARG A 176 -25.05 -24.08 19.57
N MET A 177 -25.76 -23.68 18.52
CA MET A 177 -26.79 -22.64 18.57
C MET A 177 -28.17 -23.28 18.44
N GLN A 178 -29.17 -22.56 18.94
CA GLN A 178 -30.58 -22.92 18.80
C GLN A 178 -31.37 -21.71 18.27
N ALA A 179 -32.21 -21.99 17.27
CA ALA A 179 -33.16 -21.03 16.73
C ALA A 179 -34.55 -21.70 16.71
N PRO A 180 -35.35 -21.56 17.79
CA PRO A 180 -36.65 -22.20 17.89
C PRO A 180 -37.57 -21.89 16.71
N GLU A 181 -37.57 -20.64 16.25
CA GLU A 181 -38.35 -20.21 15.08
C GLU A 181 -37.96 -20.95 13.80
N LEU A 182 -36.67 -21.24 13.61
CA LEU A 182 -36.18 -21.96 12.44
C LEU A 182 -36.69 -23.41 12.43
N ALA A 183 -36.65 -24.07 13.59
CA ALA A 183 -37.17 -25.44 13.75
C ALA A 183 -38.68 -25.51 13.47
N THR A 184 -39.45 -24.53 13.93
CA THR A 184 -40.89 -24.43 13.63
C THR A 184 -41.14 -24.20 12.15
N ARG A 185 -40.38 -23.32 11.48
CA ARG A 185 -40.55 -23.09 10.04
C ARG A 185 -40.22 -24.33 9.20
N VAL A 186 -39.15 -25.06 9.56
CA VAL A 186 -38.80 -26.33 8.89
C VAL A 186 -39.95 -27.33 9.01
N THR A 187 -40.49 -27.53 10.20
CA THR A 187 -41.61 -28.47 10.41
C THR A 187 -42.89 -28.07 9.67
N VAL A 188 -43.21 -26.77 9.59
CA VAL A 188 -44.34 -26.24 8.80
C VAL A 188 -44.14 -26.49 7.30
N LEU A 189 -42.95 -26.18 6.75
CA LEU A 189 -42.68 -26.41 5.34
C LEU A 189 -42.64 -27.89 4.97
N GLU A 190 -42.16 -28.76 5.86
CA GLU A 190 -42.24 -30.21 5.67
C GLU A 190 -43.68 -30.70 5.60
N ALA A 191 -44.57 -30.16 6.45
CA ALA A 191 -46.00 -30.46 6.40
C ALA A 191 -46.63 -29.96 5.10
N LYS A 192 -46.31 -28.73 4.67
CA LYS A 192 -46.79 -28.15 3.41
C LYS A 192 -46.31 -28.94 2.20
N LEU A 193 -45.05 -29.38 2.19
CA LEU A 193 -44.52 -30.24 1.13
C LEU A 193 -45.28 -31.57 1.07
N ARG A 194 -45.54 -32.20 2.22
CA ARG A 194 -46.36 -33.43 2.27
C ARG A 194 -47.76 -33.19 1.71
N GLU A 195 -48.43 -32.11 2.08
CA GLU A 195 -49.74 -31.75 1.55
C GLU A 195 -49.73 -31.58 0.02
N LEU A 196 -48.81 -30.77 -0.49
CA LEU A 196 -48.69 -30.51 -1.94
C LEU A 196 -48.37 -31.77 -2.73
N THR A 197 -47.49 -32.63 -2.21
CA THR A 197 -47.16 -33.91 -2.88
C THR A 197 -48.35 -34.85 -2.98
N LEU A 198 -49.16 -34.95 -1.92
CA LEU A 198 -50.40 -35.73 -1.93
C LEU A 198 -51.42 -35.15 -2.90
N ARG A 199 -51.58 -33.81 -2.92
CA ARG A 199 -52.50 -33.12 -3.84
C ARG A 199 -52.07 -33.27 -5.30
N ALA A 200 -50.78 -33.18 -5.59
CA ALA A 200 -50.24 -33.40 -6.93
C ALA A 200 -50.47 -34.84 -7.43
N ALA A 201 -50.39 -35.83 -6.53
CA ALA A 201 -50.66 -37.22 -6.85
C ALA A 201 -52.14 -37.46 -7.18
N ALA A 202 -53.06 -36.85 -6.41
CA ALA A 202 -54.50 -36.91 -6.68
C ALA A 202 -54.87 -36.26 -8.02
N GLU A 203 -54.34 -35.06 -8.30
CA GLU A 203 -54.67 -34.30 -9.52
C GLU A 203 -54.02 -34.83 -10.81
N ARG A 204 -53.05 -35.75 -10.68
CA ARG A 204 -52.33 -36.34 -11.82
C ARG A 204 -53.27 -37.08 -12.78
N LEU A 205 -54.36 -37.63 -12.27
CA LEU A 205 -55.33 -38.42 -13.05
C LEU A 205 -56.47 -37.57 -13.64
N SER A 206 -56.82 -36.46 -12.98
CA SER A 206 -57.93 -35.57 -13.36
C SER A 206 -57.50 -34.44 -14.30
N ASN A 207 -56.42 -33.72 -13.96
CA ASN A 207 -56.07 -32.48 -14.65
C ASN A 207 -54.55 -32.26 -14.75
N ARG A 208 -53.99 -32.48 -15.95
CA ARG A 208 -52.55 -32.32 -16.23
C ARG A 208 -52.04 -30.89 -16.00
N VAL A 209 -52.86 -29.87 -16.26
CA VAL A 209 -52.46 -28.46 -16.10
C VAL A 209 -52.42 -28.09 -14.62
N ALA A 210 -53.44 -28.46 -13.85
CA ALA A 210 -53.45 -28.25 -12.40
C ALA A 210 -52.28 -29.00 -11.72
N SER A 211 -51.99 -30.23 -12.15
CA SER A 211 -50.83 -31.00 -11.68
C SER A 211 -49.49 -30.31 -12.01
N ALA A 212 -49.38 -29.62 -13.15
CA ALA A 212 -48.17 -28.88 -13.49
C ALA A 212 -47.96 -27.66 -12.58
N ILE A 213 -49.02 -26.92 -12.24
CA ILE A 213 -48.96 -25.78 -11.32
C ILE A 213 -48.54 -26.24 -9.92
N ILE A 214 -49.13 -27.32 -9.40
CA ILE A 214 -48.78 -27.85 -8.07
C ILE A 214 -47.32 -28.34 -8.06
N ARG A 215 -46.80 -28.92 -9.15
CA ARG A 215 -45.39 -29.30 -9.25
C ARG A 215 -44.45 -28.09 -9.13
N GLU A 216 -44.82 -26.95 -9.69
CA GLU A 216 -44.06 -25.70 -9.55
C GLU A 216 -44.07 -25.19 -8.09
N GLU A 217 -45.22 -25.32 -7.41
CA GLU A 217 -45.30 -24.98 -5.98
C GLU A 217 -44.47 -25.95 -5.11
N ILE A 218 -44.45 -27.25 -5.42
CA ILE A 218 -43.57 -28.23 -4.79
C ILE A 218 -42.10 -27.84 -4.99
N ALA A 219 -41.71 -27.46 -6.21
CA ALA A 219 -40.35 -27.00 -6.51
C ALA A 219 -39.97 -25.78 -5.66
N THR A 220 -40.88 -24.81 -5.53
CA THR A 220 -40.69 -23.61 -4.71
C THR A 220 -40.53 -23.96 -3.22
N VAL A 221 -41.46 -24.74 -2.65
CA VAL A 221 -41.45 -25.12 -1.22
C VAL A 221 -40.25 -26.01 -0.88
N SER A 222 -39.87 -26.92 -1.78
CA SER A 222 -38.68 -27.76 -1.58
C SER A 222 -37.37 -26.98 -1.62
N ALA A 223 -37.26 -25.97 -2.50
CA ALA A 223 -36.12 -25.06 -2.51
C ALA A 223 -36.02 -24.25 -1.21
N GLU A 224 -37.16 -23.73 -0.72
CA GLU A 224 -37.23 -23.02 0.56
C GLU A 224 -36.86 -23.92 1.75
N LEU A 225 -37.39 -25.15 1.79
CA LEU A 225 -37.06 -26.14 2.81
C LEU A 225 -35.58 -26.51 2.81
N THR A 226 -34.97 -26.66 1.63
CA THR A 226 -33.53 -26.94 1.50
C THR A 226 -32.70 -25.81 2.10
N ARG A 227 -33.05 -24.55 1.80
CA ARG A 227 -32.39 -23.37 2.37
C ARG A 227 -32.53 -23.30 3.89
N LEU A 228 -33.71 -23.57 4.45
CA LEU A 228 -33.90 -23.58 5.91
C LEU A 228 -33.13 -24.72 6.60
N ARG A 229 -33.03 -25.88 5.95
CA ARG A 229 -32.22 -27.01 6.46
C ARG A 229 -30.73 -26.69 6.44
N GLU A 230 -30.23 -26.02 5.41
CA GLU A 230 -28.86 -25.51 5.38
C GLU A 230 -28.60 -24.51 6.52
N GLN A 231 -29.53 -23.58 6.76
CA GLN A 231 -29.46 -22.67 7.91
C GLN A 231 -29.47 -23.41 9.24
N ALA A 232 -30.27 -24.47 9.37
CA ALA A 232 -30.33 -25.29 10.59
C ALA A 232 -29.02 -26.06 10.81
N ASN A 233 -28.41 -26.60 9.76
CA ASN A 233 -27.10 -27.24 9.84
C ASN A 233 -26.01 -26.25 10.25
N SER A 234 -26.14 -24.98 9.85
CA SER A 234 -25.20 -23.92 10.21
C SER A 234 -25.31 -23.42 11.67
N LEU A 235 -26.31 -23.90 12.44
CA LEU A 235 -26.39 -23.68 13.88
C LEU A 235 -25.32 -24.47 14.66
N LEU A 236 -24.77 -25.54 14.06
CA LEU A 236 -23.63 -26.26 14.61
C LEU A 236 -22.35 -25.67 14.03
N ILE A 237 -21.63 -24.89 14.84
CA ILE A 237 -20.37 -24.29 14.41
C ILE A 237 -19.25 -25.32 14.57
N THR A 238 -18.58 -25.65 13.48
CA THR A 238 -17.44 -26.57 13.44
C THR A 238 -16.14 -25.84 13.13
N SER A 239 -15.02 -26.40 13.56
CA SER A 239 -13.67 -25.93 13.22
C SER A 239 -13.35 -26.22 11.75
N LYS A 240 -12.85 -25.22 11.01
CA LYS A 240 -12.39 -25.41 9.62
C LYS A 240 -10.94 -25.87 9.53
N THR A 241 -10.15 -25.57 10.56
CA THR A 241 -8.72 -25.82 10.63
C THR A 241 -8.36 -26.44 11.97
N ALA A 242 -7.16 -27.04 12.05
CA ALA A 242 -6.62 -27.52 13.32
C ALA A 242 -6.01 -26.35 14.11
N GLY A 243 -6.27 -26.27 15.41
CA GLY A 243 -5.75 -25.20 16.26
C GLY A 243 -6.32 -25.22 17.67
N THR A 244 -5.80 -24.35 18.53
CA THR A 244 -6.23 -24.18 19.91
C THR A 244 -7.34 -23.14 19.98
N LEU A 245 -8.45 -23.47 20.62
CA LEU A 245 -9.61 -22.57 20.73
C LEU A 245 -9.33 -21.40 21.67
N VAL A 246 -9.47 -20.17 21.16
CA VAL A 246 -9.38 -18.93 21.94
C VAL A 246 -10.68 -18.16 21.77
N VAL A 247 -11.40 -17.98 22.87
CA VAL A 247 -12.67 -17.25 22.93
C VAL A 247 -12.49 -16.08 23.92
N PRO A 248 -12.58 -14.81 23.49
CA PRO A 248 -12.28 -13.65 24.35
C PRO A 248 -13.20 -13.50 25.56
N GLU A 249 -14.49 -13.88 25.44
CA GLU A 249 -15.51 -13.66 26.49
C GLU A 249 -16.39 -14.91 26.70
N VAL A 250 -15.75 -15.99 27.15
CA VAL A 250 -16.41 -17.30 27.33
C VAL A 250 -17.62 -17.20 28.24
N GLN A 251 -17.52 -16.44 29.34
CA GLN A 251 -18.55 -16.36 30.38
C GLN A 251 -19.83 -15.66 29.91
N ARG A 252 -19.77 -14.83 28.85
CA ARG A 252 -20.93 -14.13 28.29
C ARG A 252 -21.49 -14.81 27.05
N LEU A 253 -20.90 -15.93 26.64
CA LEU A 253 -21.22 -16.54 25.35
C LEU A 253 -22.48 -17.40 25.43
N GLN A 254 -22.66 -18.17 26.51
CA GLN A 254 -23.83 -19.01 26.70
C GLN A 254 -25.10 -18.17 26.87
N GLY A 255 -26.17 -18.50 26.14
CA GLY A 255 -27.43 -17.76 26.14
C GLY A 255 -27.40 -16.45 25.33
N ARG A 256 -26.26 -16.04 24.78
CA ARG A 256 -26.16 -14.83 23.94
C ARG A 256 -26.78 -15.08 22.57
N TYR A 257 -27.47 -14.07 22.06
CA TYR A 257 -27.92 -14.05 20.66
C TYR A 257 -26.78 -13.62 19.74
N LEU A 258 -26.44 -14.45 18.76
CA LEU A 258 -25.43 -14.16 17.74
C LEU A 258 -26.11 -13.99 16.39
N ARG A 259 -25.63 -13.02 15.61
CA ARG A 259 -26.06 -12.84 14.22
C ARG A 259 -25.17 -13.62 13.26
N GLN A 260 -25.72 -14.02 12.12
CA GLN A 260 -24.96 -14.62 11.03
C GLN A 260 -23.75 -13.75 10.66
N GLY A 261 -22.58 -14.37 10.60
CA GLY A 261 -21.32 -13.69 10.31
C GLY A 261 -20.66 -13.00 11.52
N GLU A 262 -21.26 -13.06 12.71
CA GLU A 262 -20.65 -12.53 13.92
C GLU A 262 -19.48 -13.42 14.38
N LEU A 263 -18.38 -12.80 14.81
CA LEU A 263 -17.18 -13.49 15.26
C LEU A 263 -17.39 -14.07 16.66
N VAL A 264 -17.16 -15.37 16.80
CA VAL A 264 -17.26 -16.11 18.07
C VAL A 264 -15.90 -16.27 18.73
N GLY A 265 -14.86 -16.56 17.94
CA GLY A 265 -13.52 -16.82 18.46
C GLY A 265 -12.52 -17.17 17.38
N TYR A 266 -11.34 -17.61 17.82
CA TYR A 266 -10.20 -17.89 16.96
C TYR A 266 -9.61 -19.28 17.27
N LEU A 267 -9.08 -19.92 16.24
CA LEU A 267 -8.29 -21.14 16.34
C LEU A 267 -6.82 -20.80 16.09
N VAL A 268 -6.01 -20.79 17.14
CA VAL A 268 -4.61 -20.42 17.03
C VAL A 268 -3.78 -21.67 16.79
N SER A 269 -3.04 -21.71 15.69
CA SER A 269 -2.14 -22.80 15.36
C SER A 269 -0.77 -22.25 14.97
N PRO A 270 0.33 -22.73 15.57
CA PRO A 270 1.67 -22.23 15.26
C PRO A 270 2.00 -22.27 13.77
N GLY A 271 1.50 -23.29 13.05
CA GLY A 271 1.77 -23.47 11.62
C GLY A 271 0.73 -22.87 10.67
N GLY A 272 -0.23 -22.09 11.18
CA GLY A 272 -1.33 -21.51 10.39
C GLY A 272 -1.43 -19.98 10.47
N MET A 273 -0.36 -19.35 10.97
CA MET A 273 -0.28 -17.90 11.10
C MET A 273 0.08 -17.26 9.77
N ILE A 274 -0.36 -16.02 9.60
CA ILE A 274 -0.05 -15.18 8.45
C ILE A 274 0.52 -13.87 8.95
N VAL A 275 1.22 -13.15 8.09
CA VAL A 275 1.50 -11.74 8.33
C VAL A 275 0.54 -10.91 7.50
N ARG A 276 -0.29 -10.12 8.18
CA ARG A 276 -1.18 -9.16 7.55
C ARG A 276 -0.47 -7.83 7.43
N ALA A 277 0.08 -7.59 6.25
CA ALA A 277 0.74 -6.34 5.88
C ALA A 277 -0.27 -5.30 5.43
N VAL A 278 0.01 -4.04 5.75
CA VAL A 278 -0.77 -2.88 5.33
C VAL A 278 0.09 -2.06 4.38
N VAL A 279 -0.43 -1.87 3.17
CA VAL A 279 0.24 -1.13 2.09
C VAL A 279 -0.55 0.15 1.81
N PRO A 280 0.10 1.32 1.78
CA PRO A 280 -0.54 2.58 1.39
C PRO A 280 -1.14 2.52 -0.02
N GLN A 281 -2.13 3.38 -0.28
CA GLN A 281 -2.79 3.46 -1.58
C GLN A 281 -1.83 3.78 -2.73
N ASP A 282 -0.78 4.55 -2.48
CA ASP A 282 0.16 4.96 -3.52
C ASP A 282 0.98 3.79 -4.08
N ASP A 283 1.29 2.81 -3.23
CA ASP A 283 2.19 1.70 -3.58
C ASP A 283 1.46 0.43 -4.04
N ILE A 284 0.14 0.33 -3.80
CA ILE A 284 -0.63 -0.87 -4.15
C ILE A 284 -0.61 -1.20 -5.65
N GLY A 285 -0.40 -0.18 -6.50
CA GLY A 285 -0.27 -0.35 -7.95
C GLY A 285 0.94 -1.18 -8.35
N LEU A 286 2.02 -1.14 -7.57
CA LEU A 286 3.25 -1.92 -7.82
C LEU A 286 3.02 -3.40 -7.50
N LEU A 287 2.35 -3.69 -6.39
CA LEU A 287 2.02 -5.06 -5.99
C LEU A 287 1.13 -5.77 -7.00
N ARG A 288 0.24 -5.05 -7.70
CA ARG A 288 -0.65 -5.63 -8.73
C ARG A 288 0.06 -5.97 -10.04
N ARG A 289 1.19 -5.33 -10.34
CA ARG A 289 1.91 -5.57 -11.60
C ARG A 289 2.73 -6.84 -11.52
N GLN A 290 3.69 -6.87 -10.59
CA GLN A 290 4.61 -7.98 -10.43
C GLN A 290 5.27 -7.87 -9.06
N VAL A 291 5.36 -9.00 -8.36
CA VAL A 291 6.15 -9.16 -7.13
C VAL A 291 7.07 -10.35 -7.40
N GLU A 292 8.37 -10.11 -7.47
CA GLU A 292 9.37 -11.17 -7.72
C GLU A 292 9.72 -11.89 -6.43
N ARG A 293 9.89 -11.13 -5.34
CA ARG A 293 10.26 -11.67 -4.03
C ARG A 293 9.57 -10.90 -2.92
N VAL A 294 9.22 -11.60 -1.84
CA VAL A 294 8.76 -10.97 -0.59
C VAL A 294 9.69 -11.41 0.53
N GLU A 295 10.31 -10.43 1.16
CA GLU A 295 11.09 -10.64 2.36
C GLU A 295 10.34 -10.13 3.58
N LEU A 296 10.42 -10.90 4.65
CA LEU A 296 9.78 -10.62 5.91
C LEU A 296 10.80 -10.63 7.03
N ARG A 297 10.72 -9.66 7.93
CA ARG A 297 11.54 -9.58 9.14
C ARG A 297 10.61 -9.34 10.33
N LEU A 298 10.60 -10.25 11.30
CA LEU A 298 9.84 -10.06 12.52
C LEU A 298 10.54 -9.04 13.41
N ALA A 299 9.78 -8.24 14.17
CA ALA A 299 10.35 -7.22 15.05
C ALA A 299 11.26 -7.80 16.16
N GLU A 300 11.04 -9.06 16.55
CA GLU A 300 11.90 -9.75 17.54
C GLU A 300 13.21 -10.27 16.93
N HIS A 301 13.24 -10.49 15.62
CA HIS A 301 14.36 -11.09 14.90
C HIS A 301 14.68 -10.27 13.64
N LEU A 302 15.03 -9.00 13.81
CA LEU A 302 15.33 -8.09 12.68
C LEU A 302 16.51 -8.54 11.80
N GLY A 303 17.42 -9.34 12.37
CA GLY A 303 18.58 -9.88 11.66
C GLY A 303 18.26 -11.08 10.77
N GLU A 304 17.09 -11.70 10.94
CA GLU A 304 16.69 -12.88 10.18
C GLU A 304 15.70 -12.50 9.07
N VAL A 305 16.04 -12.88 7.84
CA VAL A 305 15.21 -12.64 6.66
C VAL A 305 14.45 -13.90 6.35
N VAL A 306 13.13 -13.82 6.47
CA VAL A 306 12.21 -14.90 6.16
C VAL A 306 11.66 -14.68 4.76
N GLU A 307 11.83 -15.66 3.88
CA GLU A 307 11.21 -15.62 2.57
C GLU A 307 9.71 -15.95 2.68
N SER A 308 8.90 -15.13 2.02
CA SER A 308 7.45 -15.17 2.13
C SER A 308 6.81 -15.10 0.74
N SER A 309 5.55 -15.48 0.65
CA SER A 309 4.73 -15.34 -0.55
C SER A 309 3.40 -14.64 -0.24
N VAL A 310 2.83 -13.97 -1.24
CA VAL A 310 1.51 -13.35 -1.13
C VAL A 310 0.43 -14.43 -1.20
N VAL A 311 -0.33 -14.59 -0.12
CA VAL A 311 -1.47 -15.53 -0.05
C VAL A 311 -2.71 -14.88 -0.63
N ARG A 312 -2.97 -13.62 -0.25
CA ARG A 312 -4.17 -12.91 -0.64
C ARG A 312 -3.94 -11.41 -0.63
N GLN A 313 -4.49 -10.72 -1.61
CA GLN A 313 -4.58 -9.27 -1.64
C GLN A 313 -6.04 -8.86 -1.55
N THR A 314 -6.40 -8.04 -0.56
CA THR A 314 -7.75 -7.49 -0.48
C THR A 314 -7.91 -6.39 -1.54
N PRO A 315 -8.86 -6.51 -2.48
CA PRO A 315 -8.94 -5.60 -3.63
C PRO A 315 -9.47 -4.20 -3.26
N ALA A 316 -10.19 -4.09 -2.14
CA ALA A 316 -10.76 -2.84 -1.65
C ALA A 316 -9.89 -2.23 -0.54
N GLY A 317 -9.60 -0.94 -0.67
CA GLY A 317 -8.92 -0.17 0.38
C GLY A 317 -9.89 0.12 1.52
N SER A 318 -9.41 -0.03 2.76
CA SER A 318 -10.15 0.25 3.99
C SER A 318 -9.44 1.35 4.78
N THR A 319 -10.17 2.12 5.57
CA THR A 319 -9.58 3.03 6.56
C THR A 319 -9.33 2.33 7.90
N LEU A 320 -9.84 1.12 8.10
CA LEU A 320 -9.65 0.38 9.36
C LEU A 320 -8.38 -0.46 9.31
N LEU A 321 -7.49 -0.22 10.28
CA LEU A 321 -6.26 -0.99 10.48
C LEU A 321 -6.55 -2.30 11.22
N PRO A 322 -5.86 -3.41 10.86
CA PRO A 322 -5.97 -4.67 11.59
C PRO A 322 -5.51 -4.59 13.05
N SER A 323 -4.55 -3.72 13.33
CA SER A 323 -3.97 -3.54 14.67
C SER A 323 -3.52 -2.10 14.86
N ARG A 324 -3.62 -1.60 16.10
CA ARG A 324 -3.11 -0.28 16.51
C ARG A 324 -1.60 -0.17 16.30
N ALA A 325 -0.87 -1.29 16.38
CA ALA A 325 0.58 -1.33 16.23
C ALA A 325 1.07 -0.87 14.84
N LEU A 326 0.19 -0.81 13.83
CA LEU A 326 0.50 -0.34 12.49
C LEU A 326 0.26 1.16 12.31
N GLY A 327 -0.53 1.76 13.19
CA GLY A 327 -0.81 3.20 13.18
C GLY A 327 0.26 3.99 13.92
N ALA A 328 0.43 5.25 13.55
CA ALA A 328 1.37 6.18 14.18
C ALA A 328 1.12 6.33 15.69
N ALA A 329 -0.15 6.24 16.12
CA ALA A 329 -0.50 6.23 17.55
C ALA A 329 0.03 5.00 18.32
N GLY A 330 0.27 3.88 17.63
CA GLY A 330 0.85 2.66 18.19
C GLY A 330 2.32 2.43 17.81
N GLY A 331 3.00 3.44 17.25
CA GLY A 331 4.41 3.37 16.85
C GLY A 331 4.68 2.77 15.47
N GLY A 332 3.64 2.61 14.64
CA GLY A 332 3.76 2.22 13.24
C GLY A 332 3.85 3.41 12.28
N ALA A 333 4.00 3.13 10.98
CA ALA A 333 4.22 4.15 9.96
C ALA A 333 2.94 4.79 9.39
N ILE A 334 1.76 4.19 9.61
CA ILE A 334 0.52 4.66 8.99
C ILE A 334 -0.07 5.83 9.78
N ALA A 335 -0.27 6.98 9.14
CA ALA A 335 -0.95 8.12 9.75
C ALA A 335 -2.38 7.75 10.15
N VAL A 336 -2.81 8.14 11.35
CA VAL A 336 -4.15 7.83 11.90
C VAL A 336 -4.93 9.10 12.22
N LYS A 337 -6.26 9.01 12.17
CA LYS A 337 -7.13 10.14 12.52
C LYS A 337 -7.16 10.30 14.06
N PRO A 338 -6.93 11.52 14.60
CA PRO A 338 -6.85 11.73 16.06
C PRO A 338 -8.14 11.44 16.84
N ALA A 339 -9.31 11.57 16.19
CA ALA A 339 -10.60 11.63 16.87
C ALA A 339 -11.37 10.30 16.94
N GLU A 340 -10.91 9.23 16.28
CA GLU A 340 -11.71 8.00 16.14
C GLU A 340 -11.02 6.73 16.67
N HIS A 341 -11.78 5.95 17.44
CA HIS A 341 -11.56 4.52 17.73
C HIS A 341 -10.15 4.14 18.25
N GLY A 342 -9.50 5.04 19.00
CA GLY A 342 -8.22 4.76 19.65
C GLY A 342 -7.09 4.44 18.67
N GLY A 343 -7.04 5.09 17.50
CA GLY A 343 -5.93 4.98 16.56
C GLY A 343 -5.99 3.77 15.61
N LEU A 344 -7.17 3.16 15.42
CA LEU A 344 -7.40 2.11 14.42
C LEU A 344 -7.82 2.65 13.06
N THR A 345 -8.25 3.91 12.97
CA THR A 345 -8.66 4.54 11.71
C THR A 345 -7.48 5.27 11.06
N ALA A 346 -7.01 4.78 9.92
CA ALA A 346 -6.01 5.42 9.09
C ALA A 346 -6.55 6.73 8.49
N ALA A 347 -5.64 7.70 8.30
CA ALA A 347 -5.95 8.98 7.65
C ALA A 347 -6.35 8.78 6.19
N GLU A 348 -5.69 7.83 5.52
CA GLU A 348 -5.88 7.46 4.12
C GLU A 348 -6.35 6.01 3.99
N LYS A 349 -6.84 5.63 2.80
CA LYS A 349 -7.20 4.24 2.53
C LYS A 349 -5.93 3.40 2.45
N VAL A 350 -5.96 2.25 3.12
CA VAL A 350 -4.89 1.28 3.10
C VAL A 350 -5.38 -0.07 2.60
N PHE A 351 -4.49 -0.83 2.00
CA PHE A 351 -4.78 -2.15 1.46
C PHE A 351 -4.13 -3.22 2.31
N GLN A 352 -4.87 -4.30 2.57
CA GLN A 352 -4.39 -5.42 3.37
C GLN A 352 -3.89 -6.54 2.44
N VAL A 353 -2.66 -6.98 2.69
CA VAL A 353 -2.00 -8.08 1.98
C VAL A 353 -1.65 -9.15 3.00
N ASP A 354 -2.18 -10.34 2.82
CA ASP A 354 -1.89 -11.50 3.66
C ASP A 354 -0.70 -12.28 3.08
N LEU A 355 0.29 -12.52 3.91
CA LEU A 355 1.56 -13.15 3.57
C LEU A 355 1.71 -14.48 4.33
N THR A 356 2.35 -15.46 3.68
CA THR A 356 2.71 -16.72 4.35
C THR A 356 3.75 -16.49 5.43
N LEU A 357 3.59 -17.17 6.56
CA LEU A 357 4.63 -17.26 7.58
C LEU A 357 5.08 -18.73 7.69
N PRO A 358 6.33 -19.07 7.34
CA PRO A 358 6.86 -20.42 7.50
C PRO A 358 6.77 -20.91 8.95
N LYS A 359 6.58 -22.22 9.13
CA LYS A 359 6.29 -22.81 10.46
C LYS A 359 7.52 -22.87 11.35
N GLU A 360 8.69 -22.78 10.75
CA GLU A 360 9.99 -22.91 11.39
C GLU A 360 10.39 -21.62 12.13
N VAL A 361 9.70 -20.51 11.87
CA VAL A 361 9.99 -19.21 12.46
C VAL A 361 9.40 -19.14 13.87
N PRO A 362 10.22 -18.98 14.93
CA PRO A 362 9.70 -18.82 16.27
C PRO A 362 8.96 -17.48 16.38
N ILE A 363 7.71 -17.54 16.84
CA ILE A 363 6.85 -16.38 17.07
C ILE A 363 6.45 -16.31 18.54
N SER A 364 6.50 -15.11 19.12
CA SER A 364 6.06 -14.90 20.50
C SER A 364 4.55 -14.74 20.64
N GLY A 365 3.81 -14.49 19.54
CA GLY A 365 2.35 -14.48 19.55
C GLY A 365 1.68 -13.66 18.46
N ILE A 366 0.36 -13.50 18.58
CA ILE A 366 -0.48 -12.66 17.69
C ILE A 366 -0.22 -11.18 18.00
N GLY A 367 -0.24 -10.34 16.96
CA GLY A 367 -0.13 -8.88 17.09
C GLY A 367 1.30 -8.36 17.06
N GLN A 368 2.29 -9.25 17.00
CA GLN A 368 3.69 -8.91 16.80
C GLN A 368 3.90 -8.17 15.48
N ARG A 369 4.72 -7.13 15.47
CA ARG A 369 5.07 -6.37 14.25
C ARG A 369 6.00 -7.17 13.34
N ALA A 370 5.79 -7.00 12.04
CA ALA A 370 6.62 -7.53 10.99
C ALA A 370 6.90 -6.43 9.96
N TYR A 371 8.12 -6.38 9.44
CA TYR A 371 8.52 -5.51 8.36
C TYR A 371 8.60 -6.33 7.09
N VAL A 372 7.93 -5.84 6.05
CA VAL A 372 7.82 -6.53 4.77
C VAL A 372 8.47 -5.68 3.70
N ARG A 373 9.30 -6.32 2.89
CA ARG A 373 9.88 -5.74 1.67
C ARG A 373 9.40 -6.54 0.48
N PHE A 374 8.67 -5.87 -0.41
CA PHE A 374 8.28 -6.41 -1.71
C PHE A 374 9.30 -5.97 -2.75
N GLU A 375 9.84 -6.91 -3.51
CA GLU A 375 10.75 -6.64 -4.62
C GLU A 375 9.99 -6.77 -5.94
N HIS A 376 10.04 -5.72 -6.77
CA HIS A 376 9.28 -5.60 -8.02
C HIS A 376 10.19 -5.70 -9.25
N GLY A 377 11.40 -6.23 -9.10
CA GLY A 377 12.45 -6.23 -10.12
C GLY A 377 13.22 -4.92 -10.17
N ALA A 378 13.83 -4.64 -11.32
CA ALA A 378 14.69 -3.48 -11.50
C ALA A 378 14.09 -2.46 -12.48
N GLU A 379 14.11 -1.19 -12.11
CA GLU A 379 13.61 -0.08 -12.92
C GLU A 379 14.58 1.10 -12.88
N PRO A 380 14.88 1.78 -14.01
CA PRO A 380 15.73 2.97 -14.01
C PRO A 380 15.21 4.09 -13.11
N LEU A 381 16.12 4.79 -12.43
CA LEU A 381 15.79 5.88 -11.50
C LEU A 381 14.92 6.98 -12.13
N ALA A 382 15.17 7.31 -13.39
CA ALA A 382 14.36 8.31 -14.10
C ALA A 382 12.87 7.94 -14.15
N LEU A 383 12.56 6.67 -14.42
CA LEU A 383 11.17 6.19 -14.47
C LEU A 383 10.54 6.10 -13.07
N GLN A 384 11.33 5.68 -12.07
CA GLN A 384 10.89 5.69 -10.67
C GLN A 384 10.50 7.12 -10.24
N TRP A 385 11.34 8.12 -10.51
CA TRP A 385 11.06 9.51 -10.17
C TRP A 385 9.88 10.11 -10.92
N ILE A 386 9.72 9.82 -12.22
CA ILE A 386 8.55 10.26 -12.99
C ILE A 386 7.27 9.67 -12.40
N ARG A 387 7.29 8.40 -11.99
CA ARG A 387 6.14 7.74 -11.33
C ARG A 387 5.83 8.37 -9.99
N SER A 388 6.82 8.53 -9.11
CA SER A 388 6.62 9.17 -7.80
C SER A 388 6.14 10.61 -7.94
N GLY A 389 6.67 11.36 -8.90
CA GLY A 389 6.21 12.71 -9.22
C GLY A 389 4.75 12.74 -9.71
N ARG A 390 4.36 11.78 -10.57
CA ARG A 390 2.97 11.62 -11.01
C ARG A 390 2.04 11.23 -9.85
N GLN A 391 2.45 10.31 -8.97
CA GLN A 391 1.68 9.93 -7.79
C GLN A 391 1.49 11.10 -6.84
N LEU A 392 2.55 11.88 -6.59
CA LEU A 392 2.48 13.07 -5.75
C LEU A 392 1.54 14.12 -6.35
N LEU A 393 1.61 14.36 -7.67
CA LEU A 393 0.65 15.24 -8.34
C LEU A 393 -0.79 14.71 -8.23
N LEU A 394 -1.02 13.42 -8.50
CA LEU A 394 -2.37 12.84 -8.45
C LEU A 394 -2.95 12.83 -7.03
N SER A 395 -2.16 12.51 -6.01
CA SER A 395 -2.60 12.55 -4.60
C SER A 395 -3.01 13.95 -4.15
N ARG A 396 -2.31 14.99 -4.65
CA ARG A 396 -2.64 16.40 -4.37
C ARG A 396 -3.79 16.95 -5.22
N LEU A 397 -4.10 16.31 -6.34
CA LEU A 397 -5.14 16.72 -7.30
C LEU A 397 -6.45 15.96 -7.16
N ALA A 398 -6.44 14.78 -6.53
CA ALA A 398 -7.62 13.98 -6.31
C ALA A 398 -8.49 14.63 -5.22
N PHE A 399 -9.45 15.44 -5.68
CA PHE A 399 -10.62 15.87 -4.91
C PHE A 399 -11.57 14.71 -4.62
#